data_AF-A0A1C0ZUY1-F1
#
_entry.id   AF-A0A1C0ZUY1-F1
#
_cell.length_a   1.000
_cell.length_b   1.000
_cell.length_c   1.000
_cell.angle_alpha   90.00
_cell.angle_beta   90.00
_cell.angle_gamma   90.00
#
_symmetry.space_group_name_H-M   'P 1'
#
loop_
_entity.id
_entity.type
_entity.pdbx_description
1 polymer ?
#
loop_
_entity_poly.entity_id
_entity_poly.type
_entity_poly.pdbx_seq_one_letter_code
_entity_poly.pdbx_strand_id
1 'polypeptide(L)'
;MKDSHKAIWLKRKNLGRPKYLLYFGLLPWGVGLTVLTSLFEFLSFGSLNPIWVPIRLIIFFFIGFFVANGRWVAMEYRFEAPGPRRP
;
A
#
# COMPACT_ATOMS: atom_id res chain seq x y z
N MET A 1 -18.67 15.20 -10.13
CA MET A 1 -17.57 14.21 -10.06
C MET A 1 -16.75 14.22 -8.74
N LYS A 2 -16.66 15.32 -7.97
CA LYS A 2 -15.94 15.35 -6.68
C LYS A 2 -16.60 14.48 -5.58
N ASP A 3 -17.92 14.33 -5.60
CA ASP A 3 -18.65 13.55 -4.59
C ASP A 3 -18.37 12.05 -4.64
N SER A 4 -18.05 11.51 -5.82
CA SER A 4 -17.72 10.09 -6.00
C SER A 4 -16.42 9.71 -5.28
N HIS A 5 -15.37 10.52 -5.38
CA HIS A 5 -14.10 10.26 -4.69
C HIS A 5 -14.24 10.38 -3.16
N LYS A 6 -15.06 11.31 -2.68
CA LYS A 6 -15.35 11.47 -1.25
C LYS A 6 -16.12 10.27 -0.69
N ALA A 7 -17.11 9.75 -1.43
CA ALA A 7 -17.84 8.54 -1.05
C ALA A 7 -16.94 7.29 -1.01
N ILE A 8 -16.03 7.15 -1.98
CA ILE A 8 -15.02 6.07 -2.00
C ILE A 8 -14.08 6.19 -0.80
N TRP A 9 -13.65 7.41 -0.45
CA TRP A 9 -12.82 7.66 0.73
C TRP A 9 -13.56 7.30 2.02
N LEU A 10 -14.80 7.74 2.21
CA LEU A 10 -15.63 7.39 3.38
C LEU A 10 -15.78 5.86 3.54
N LYS A 11 -16.02 5.15 2.43
CA LYS A 11 -16.08 3.67 2.44
C LYS A 11 -14.75 3.04 2.86
N ARG A 12 -13.62 3.58 2.39
CA ARG A 12 -12.27 3.14 2.78
C ARG A 12 -11.91 3.53 4.22
N LYS A 13 -12.43 4.64 4.72
CA LYS A 13 -12.25 5.09 6.10
C LYS A 13 -12.98 4.18 7.08
N ASN A 14 -14.20 3.76 6.76
CA ASN A 14 -14.98 2.83 7.57
C ASN A 14 -14.33 1.44 7.74
N LEU A 15 -13.45 1.03 6.82
CA LEU A 15 -12.63 -0.18 6.98
C LEU A 15 -11.60 -0.04 8.11
N GLY A 16 -11.21 1.19 8.46
CA GLY A 16 -10.17 1.48 9.43
C GLY A 16 -8.77 1.47 8.82
N ARG A 17 -7.91 2.33 9.35
CA ARG A 17 -6.51 2.52 8.93
C ARG A 17 -5.71 1.21 8.84
N PRO A 18 -5.70 0.31 9.83
CA PRO A 18 -4.88 -0.91 9.76
C PRO A 18 -5.32 -1.85 8.63
N LYS A 19 -6.64 -2.03 8.42
CA LYS A 19 -7.16 -2.86 7.33
C LYS A 19 -6.87 -2.23 5.97
N TYR A 20 -7.00 -0.90 5.85
CA TYR A 20 -6.64 -0.20 4.62
C TYR A 20 -5.17 -0.40 4.25
N LEU A 21 -4.26 -0.21 5.22
CA LEU A 21 -2.83 -0.40 5.00
C LEU A 21 -2.51 -1.84 4.58
N LEU A 22 -3.19 -2.83 5.17
CA LEU A 22 -3.02 -4.23 4.80
C LEU A 22 -3.47 -4.51 3.36
N TYR A 23 -4.72 -4.16 3.01
CA TYR A 23 -5.30 -4.49 1.71
C TYR A 23 -4.75 -3.66 0.54
N PHE A 24 -4.44 -2.38 0.77
CA PHE A 24 -4.03 -1.46 -0.29
C PHE A 24 -2.53 -1.13 -0.28
N GLY A 25 -1.81 -1.50 0.78
CA GLY A 25 -0.37 -1.38 0.89
C GLY A 25 0.30 -2.74 0.90
N LEU A 26 0.18 -3.40 2.04
CA LEU A 26 1.02 -4.52 2.40
C LEU A 26 0.86 -5.73 1.47
N LEU A 27 -0.36 -6.12 1.14
CA LEU A 27 -0.65 -7.26 0.26
C LEU A 27 -0.21 -7.01 -1.20
N PRO A 28 -0.70 -5.97 -1.89
CA PRO A 28 -0.37 -5.77 -3.29
C PRO A 28 1.11 -5.40 -3.51
N TRP A 29 1.70 -4.62 -2.60
CA TRP A 29 3.11 -4.26 -2.72
C TRP A 29 4.02 -5.37 -2.21
N GLY A 30 3.80 -5.87 -1.00
CA GLY A 30 4.64 -6.92 -0.42
C GLY A 30 4.56 -8.22 -1.20
N VAL A 31 3.39 -8.87 -1.18
CA VAL A 31 3.20 -10.18 -1.82
C VAL A 31 3.20 -10.03 -3.34
N GLY A 32 2.49 -9.04 -3.88
CA GLY A 32 2.37 -8.85 -5.33
C GLY A 32 3.71 -8.60 -6.02
N LEU A 33 4.51 -7.62 -5.58
CA LEU A 33 5.83 -7.37 -6.20
C LEU A 33 6.81 -8.51 -5.95
N THR A 34 6.76 -9.16 -4.79
CA THR A 34 7.66 -10.31 -4.55
C THR A 34 7.38 -11.42 -5.53
N VAL A 35 6.11 -11.80 -5.72
CA VAL A 35 5.72 -12.83 -6.68
C VAL A 35 6.10 -12.40 -8.10
N LEU A 36 5.78 -11.16 -8.48
CA LEU A 36 6.02 -10.64 -9.83
C LEU A 36 7.52 -10.58 -10.17
N THR A 37 8.35 -10.08 -9.24
CA THR A 37 9.81 -10.04 -9.42
C THR A 37 10.46 -11.40 -9.34
N SER A 38 9.93 -12.33 -8.51
CA SER A 38 10.45 -13.71 -8.45
C SER A 38 10.12 -14.48 -9.72
N LEU A 39 8.92 -14.30 -10.28
CA LEU A 39 8.54 -14.83 -11.60
C LEU A 39 9.42 -14.25 -12.70
N PHE A 40 9.64 -12.93 -12.68
CA PHE A 40 10.50 -12.28 -13.66
C PHE A 40 11.95 -12.78 -13.58
N GLU A 41 12.49 -12.97 -12.37
CA GLU A 41 13.81 -13.55 -12.15
C GLU A 41 13.89 -14.98 -12.68
N PHE A 42 12.89 -15.80 -12.39
CA PHE A 42 12.82 -17.17 -12.89
C PHE A 42 12.79 -17.23 -14.42
N LEU A 43 12.00 -16.36 -15.07
CA LEU A 43 11.92 -16.30 -16.53
C LEU A 43 13.21 -15.75 -17.16
N SER A 44 13.89 -14.80 -16.51
CA SER A 44 15.08 -14.14 -17.07
C SER A 44 16.37 -14.93 -16.88
N PHE A 45 16.55 -15.51 -15.69
CA PHE A 45 17.79 -16.18 -15.29
C PHE A 45 17.67 -17.70 -15.22
N GLY A 46 16.47 -18.26 -15.38
CA GLY A 46 16.21 -19.70 -15.31
C GLY A 46 16.42 -20.32 -13.92
N SER A 47 16.78 -19.51 -12.93
CA SER A 47 17.05 -19.93 -11.56
C SER A 47 16.50 -18.88 -10.59
N LEU A 48 15.97 -19.36 -9.47
CA LEU A 48 15.38 -18.51 -8.44
C LEU A 48 16.21 -18.70 -7.19
N ASN A 49 16.87 -17.63 -6.72
CA ASN A 49 17.65 -17.71 -5.50
C ASN A 49 16.71 -17.56 -4.28
N PRO A 50 16.49 -18.63 -3.49
CA PRO A 50 15.51 -18.62 -2.42
C PRO A 50 15.89 -17.68 -1.27
N ILE A 51 17.14 -17.25 -1.16
CA ILE A 51 17.59 -16.28 -0.15
C ILE A 51 17.06 -14.88 -0.46
N TRP A 52 16.97 -14.52 -1.75
CA TRP A 52 16.51 -13.20 -2.16
C TRP A 52 15.00 -13.00 -2.04
N VAL A 53 14.21 -14.08 -2.07
CA VAL A 53 12.74 -14.03 -1.93
C VAL A 53 12.29 -13.40 -0.61
N PRO A 54 12.70 -13.90 0.58
CA PRO A 54 12.30 -13.30 1.86
C PRO A 54 12.88 -11.89 2.04
N ILE A 55 14.08 -11.61 1.54
CA ILE A 55 14.69 -10.26 1.59
C ILE A 55 13.83 -9.26 0.81
N ARG A 56 13.46 -9.60 -0.44
CA ARG A 56 12.58 -8.76 -1.27
C ARG A 56 11.20 -8.60 -0.64
N LEU A 57 10.66 -9.67 -0.05
CA LEU A 57 9.39 -9.63 0.67
C LEU A 57 9.42 -8.57 1.77
N ILE A 58 10.42 -8.60 2.64
CA ILE A 58 10.56 -7.62 3.72
C ILE A 58 10.66 -6.19 3.15
N ILE A 59 11.54 -5.97 2.16
CA ILE A 59 11.73 -4.65 1.54
C ILE A 59 10.43 -4.14 0.91
N PHE A 60 9.74 -4.96 0.12
CA PHE A 60 8.48 -4.58 -0.53
C PHE A 60 7.34 -4.39 0.47
N PHE A 61 7.33 -5.12 1.60
CA PHE A 61 6.42 -4.87 2.71
C PHE A 61 6.64 -3.47 3.29
N PHE A 62 7.88 -3.07 3.55
CA PHE A 62 8.19 -1.72 4.03
C PHE A 62 7.78 -0.65 3.02
N ILE A 63 8.14 -0.82 1.75
CA ILE A 63 7.74 0.11 0.68
C ILE A 63 6.21 0.24 0.62
N GLY A 64 5.50 -0.90 0.61
CA GLY A 64 4.04 -0.95 0.60
C GLY A 64 3.39 -0.25 1.78
N PHE A 65 3.96 -0.45 2.97
CA PHE A 65 3.52 0.21 4.19
C PHE A 65 3.65 1.74 4.08
N PHE A 66 4.82 2.24 3.68
CA PHE A 66 5.04 3.68 3.54
C PHE A 66 4.17 4.30 2.44
N VAL A 67 4.05 3.63 1.29
CA VAL A 67 3.19 4.10 0.19
C VAL A 67 1.73 4.19 0.61
N ALA A 68 1.18 3.14 1.25
CA ALA A 68 -0.21 3.17 1.69
C ALA A 68 -0.44 4.15 2.84
N ASN A 69 0.53 4.31 3.74
CA ASN A 69 0.45 5.28 4.82
C ASN A 69 0.48 6.72 4.28
N GLY A 70 1.38 7.04 3.35
CA GLY A 70 1.41 8.34 2.68
C GLY A 70 0.13 8.62 1.91
N ARG A 71 -0.41 7.63 1.19
CA ARG A 71 -1.70 7.75 0.49
C ARG A 71 -2.86 7.98 1.46
N TRP A 72 -2.89 7.29 2.60
CA TRP A 72 -3.91 7.50 3.63
C TRP A 72 -3.86 8.94 4.16
N VAL A 73 -2.68 9.41 4.57
CA VAL A 73 -2.48 10.76 5.09
C VAL A 73 -2.85 11.82 4.03
N ALA A 74 -2.44 11.64 2.77
CA ALA A 74 -2.81 12.55 1.69
C ALA A 74 -4.34 12.60 1.45
N MET A 75 -5.05 11.49 1.63
CA MET A 75 -6.51 11.44 1.52
C MET A 75 -7.20 12.08 2.74
N GLU A 76 -6.64 11.91 3.95
CA GLU A 76 -7.09 12.66 5.13
C GLU A 76 -6.99 14.16 4.88
N TYR A 77 -5.81 14.68 4.50
CA TYR A 77 -5.65 16.12 4.20
C TYR A 77 -6.57 16.63 3.08
N ARG A 78 -6.90 15.79 2.11
CA ARG A 78 -7.68 16.19 0.94
C ARG A 78 -9.20 16.23 1.19
N PHE A 79 -9.72 15.35 2.05
CA PHE A 79 -11.16 15.20 2.28
C PHE A 79 -11.62 15.60 3.68
N GLU A 80 -10.70 15.58 4.65
CA GLU A 80 -10.87 16.19 5.96
C GLU A 80 -10.03 17.46 5.96
N ALA A 81 -10.70 18.60 5.75
CA ALA A 81 -10.09 19.89 6.04
C ALA A 81 -9.45 19.82 7.44
N PRO A 82 -8.25 20.36 7.66
CA PRO A 82 -7.66 20.40 8.99
C PRO A 82 -8.71 21.01 9.90
N GLY A 83 -9.19 20.22 10.87
CA GLY A 83 -10.13 20.72 11.88
C GLY A 83 -9.54 22.02 12.46
N PRO A 84 -10.39 22.98 12.87
CA PRO A 84 -9.93 24.30 13.29
C PRO A 84 -8.76 24.10 14.25
N ARG A 85 -7.60 24.71 13.93
CA ARG A 85 -6.46 24.76 14.84
C ARG A 85 -7.03 25.24 16.16
N ARG A 86 -7.14 24.36 17.15
CA ARG A 86 -7.55 24.79 18.49
C ARG A 86 -6.47 25.79 18.93
N PRO A 87 -6.88 26.99 19.39
CA PRO A 87 -5.98 28.09 19.72
C PRO A 87 -4.97 27.69 20.80
#